data_AF-A0A8T3ACU5-F1
#
_entry.id   AF-A0A8T3ACU5-F1
#
_cell.length_a   1.000
_cell.length_b   1.000
_cell.length_c   1.000
_cell.angle_alpha   90.00
_cell.angle_beta   90.00
_cell.angle_gamma   90.00
#
_symmetry.space_group_name_H-M   'P 1'
#
loop_
_entity.id
_entity.type
_entity.pdbx_description
1 polymer ?
#
loop_
_entity_poly.entity_id
_entity_poly.type
_entity_poly.pdbx_seq_one_letter_code
_entity_poly.pdbx_strand_id
1 'polypeptide(L)'
;MHHVFISGPVAVRTWIYFDDLFNLNCFNIHLSLNMLLKAWFINSKGHIRNCIPCLILWFLWLERNNSIFNGVKMNRINVIQRIKDKILALVNVNLFTLKSFSNYFHITSSLGISWLKPPNALKVLYWIKPPSNGFKLNVHGSDTGCGGLIRNSYGHLIIAFTGSIHNGNKDYAIGLAILYGIQLCITLNLTNLFIEVTYSFNISPFKNLVEVCFDPNNFYVVREIKK
;
A
#
# COMPACT_ATOMS: atom_id res chain seq x y z
N MET A 1 10.82 5.45 -29.38
CA MET A 1 11.12 4.86 -28.05
C MET A 1 9.92 4.18 -27.41
N HIS A 2 8.73 4.81 -27.36
CA HIS A 2 7.52 4.23 -26.74
C HIS A 2 7.16 2.83 -27.28
N HIS A 3 7.22 2.62 -28.59
CA HIS A 3 7.00 1.30 -29.21
C HIS A 3 7.95 0.21 -28.72
N VAL A 4 9.22 0.52 -28.49
CA VAL A 4 10.20 -0.49 -28.05
C VAL A 4 9.97 -0.91 -26.61
N PHE A 5 9.61 0.05 -25.75
CA PHE A 5 9.59 -0.15 -24.31
C PHE A 5 8.19 -0.41 -23.74
N ILE A 6 7.12 -0.07 -24.46
CA ILE A 6 5.75 -0.13 -23.94
C ILE A 6 4.82 -0.80 -24.93
N SER A 7 4.62 -0.22 -26.12
CA SER A 7 3.53 -0.63 -27.03
C SER A 7 3.85 -1.78 -27.99
N GLY A 8 5.12 -2.19 -28.10
CA GLY A 8 5.51 -3.34 -28.90
C GLY A 8 5.05 -4.67 -28.28
N PRO A 9 4.74 -5.70 -29.08
CA PRO A 9 4.10 -6.93 -28.60
C PRO A 9 4.94 -7.70 -27.57
N VAL A 10 6.27 -7.67 -27.69
CA VAL A 10 7.19 -8.27 -26.72
C VAL A 10 7.23 -7.45 -25.43
N ALA A 11 7.20 -6.12 -25.54
CA ALA A 11 7.19 -5.22 -24.39
C ALA A 11 5.90 -5.35 -23.59
N VAL A 12 4.74 -5.26 -24.25
CA VAL A 12 3.41 -5.42 -23.65
C VAL A 12 3.32 -6.71 -22.83
N ARG A 13 3.68 -7.84 -23.43
CA ARG A 13 3.59 -9.15 -22.75
C ARG A 13 4.59 -9.29 -21.60
N THR A 14 5.78 -8.68 -21.71
CA THR A 14 6.75 -8.66 -20.61
C THR A 14 6.23 -7.84 -19.43
N TRP A 15 5.68 -6.65 -19.69
CA TRP A 15 5.11 -5.82 -18.64
C TRP A 15 3.93 -6.48 -17.94
N ILE A 16 2.96 -7.01 -18.70
CA ILE A 16 1.80 -7.73 -18.13
C ILE A 16 2.27 -8.87 -17.23
N TYR A 17 3.24 -9.68 -17.69
CA TYR A 17 3.77 -10.79 -16.89
C TYR A 17 4.26 -10.35 -15.50
N PHE A 18 5.04 -9.27 -15.43
CA PHE A 18 5.55 -8.77 -14.15
C PHE A 18 4.49 -7.97 -13.36
N ASP A 19 3.57 -7.27 -14.02
CA ASP A 19 2.46 -6.58 -13.37
C ASP A 19 1.53 -7.57 -12.64
N ASP A 20 1.18 -8.66 -13.31
CA ASP A 20 0.40 -9.78 -12.77
C ASP A 20 1.16 -10.48 -11.64
N LEU A 21 2.46 -10.78 -11.85
CA LEU A 21 3.28 -11.45 -10.84
C LEU A 21 3.35 -10.66 -9.52
N PHE A 22 3.36 -9.33 -9.60
CA PHE A 22 3.38 -8.45 -8.44
C PHE A 22 1.97 -8.01 -7.97
N ASN A 23 0.90 -8.45 -8.64
CA ASN A 23 -0.48 -8.03 -8.38
C ASN A 23 -0.64 -6.50 -8.33
N LEU A 24 0.02 -5.76 -9.24
CA LEU A 24 -0.02 -4.29 -9.26
C LEU A 24 -1.20 -3.74 -10.08
N ASN A 25 -1.62 -4.44 -11.13
CA ASN A 25 -2.69 -4.03 -12.04
C ASN A 25 -2.51 -2.59 -12.56
N CYS A 26 -1.25 -2.18 -12.82
CA CYS A 26 -0.92 -0.80 -13.17
C CYS A 26 -0.49 -0.63 -14.63
N PHE A 27 -0.28 -1.74 -15.37
CA PHE A 27 0.12 -1.64 -16.78
C PHE A 27 -1.05 -1.24 -17.69
N ASN A 28 -0.81 -0.25 -18.54
CA ASN A 28 -1.70 0.11 -19.64
C ASN A 28 -0.85 0.60 -20.83
N ILE A 29 -1.15 0.07 -22.03
CA ILE A 29 -0.38 0.32 -23.26
C ILE A 29 -0.33 1.81 -23.65
N HIS A 30 -1.31 2.59 -23.24
CA HIS A 30 -1.41 4.02 -23.52
C HIS A 30 -0.66 4.88 -22.49
N LEU A 31 -0.15 4.30 -21.40
CA LEU A 31 0.62 5.05 -20.41
C LEU A 31 1.96 5.54 -20.98
N SER A 32 2.37 6.70 -20.51
CA SER A 32 3.74 7.15 -20.71
C SER A 32 4.70 6.32 -19.84
N LEU A 33 5.96 6.19 -20.29
CA LEU A 33 6.98 5.47 -19.52
C LEU A 33 7.15 6.05 -18.12
N ASN A 34 7.11 7.38 -17.99
CA ASN A 34 7.24 8.06 -16.71
C ASN A 34 6.11 7.68 -15.74
N MET A 35 4.86 7.64 -16.21
CA MET A 35 3.72 7.24 -15.38
C MET A 35 3.84 5.77 -14.93
N LEU A 36 4.23 4.88 -15.84
CA LEU A 36 4.44 3.48 -15.51
C LEU A 36 5.57 3.31 -14.47
N LEU A 37 6.70 3.99 -14.64
CA LEU A 37 7.80 3.96 -13.67
C LEU A 37 7.38 4.51 -12.30
N LYS A 38 6.61 5.60 -12.26
CA LYS A 38 6.04 6.15 -11.01
C LYS A 38 5.10 5.17 -10.31
N ALA A 39 4.30 4.41 -11.06
CA ALA A 39 3.43 3.39 -10.50
C ALA A 39 4.22 2.21 -9.91
N TRP A 40 5.34 1.85 -10.53
CA TRP A 40 6.20 0.76 -10.07
C TRP A 40 7.06 1.14 -8.87
N PHE A 41 7.69 2.30 -8.91
CA PHE A 41 8.69 2.71 -7.92
C PHE A 41 8.06 3.01 -6.56
N ILE A 42 8.74 2.54 -5.52
CA ILE A 42 8.39 2.82 -4.13
C ILE A 42 9.54 3.52 -3.43
N ASN A 43 9.23 4.26 -2.36
CA ASN A 43 10.21 4.97 -1.54
C ASN A 43 10.95 4.01 -0.58
N SER A 44 11.63 3.02 -1.14
CA SER A 44 12.44 2.03 -0.42
C SER A 44 13.66 1.65 -1.24
N LYS A 45 14.85 1.99 -0.73
CA LYS A 45 16.12 1.69 -1.40
C LYS A 45 16.34 0.17 -1.46
N GLY A 46 16.75 -0.33 -2.63
CA GLY A 46 17.03 -1.76 -2.84
C GLY A 46 15.78 -2.65 -2.88
N HIS A 47 14.58 -2.08 -3.04
CA HIS A 47 13.36 -2.86 -3.20
C HIS A 47 13.24 -3.45 -4.61
N ILE A 48 12.78 -4.70 -4.72
CA ILE A 48 12.70 -5.43 -6.00
C ILE A 48 11.82 -4.69 -7.04
N ARG A 49 10.73 -4.05 -6.61
CA ARG A 49 9.87 -3.22 -7.50
C ARG A 49 10.61 -2.07 -8.19
N ASN A 50 11.69 -1.56 -7.59
CA ASN A 50 12.47 -0.50 -8.20
C ASN A 50 13.46 -1.05 -9.26
N CYS A 51 13.78 -2.34 -9.18
CA CYS A 51 14.73 -2.99 -10.09
C CYS A 51 14.04 -3.58 -11.32
N ILE A 52 12.84 -4.16 -11.16
CA ILE A 52 12.10 -4.82 -12.25
C ILE A 52 11.93 -3.89 -13.47
N PRO A 53 11.43 -2.65 -13.34
CA PRO A 53 11.31 -1.75 -14.48
C PRO A 53 12.63 -1.50 -15.21
N CYS A 54 13.72 -1.29 -14.46
CA CYS A 54 15.05 -1.05 -15.01
C CYS A 54 15.55 -2.27 -15.81
N LEU A 55 15.32 -3.48 -15.28
CA LEU A 55 15.68 -4.73 -15.97
C LEU A 55 14.82 -4.96 -17.22
N ILE A 56 13.52 -4.69 -17.16
CA ILE A 56 12.62 -4.77 -18.33
C ILE A 56 13.14 -3.86 -19.44
N LEU A 57 13.40 -2.59 -19.14
CA LEU A 57 13.90 -1.63 -20.14
C LEU A 57 15.25 -2.07 -20.71
N TRP A 58 16.19 -2.51 -19.86
CA TRP A 58 17.49 -2.99 -20.30
C TRP A 58 17.40 -4.18 -21.26
N PHE A 59 16.64 -5.23 -20.89
CA PHE A 59 16.58 -6.43 -21.71
C PHE A 59 15.71 -6.27 -22.95
N LEU A 60 14.68 -5.41 -22.93
CA LEU A 60 13.96 -5.03 -24.15
C LEU A 60 14.86 -4.28 -25.14
N TRP A 61 15.68 -3.35 -24.64
CA TRP A 61 16.67 -2.66 -25.46
C TRP A 61 17.67 -3.63 -26.08
N LEU A 62 18.18 -4.56 -25.27
CA LEU A 62 19.18 -5.53 -25.70
C LEU A 62 18.64 -6.51 -26.75
N GLU A 63 17.42 -7.03 -26.57
CA GLU A 63 16.77 -7.88 -27.58
C GLU A 63 16.48 -7.14 -28.87
N ARG A 64 16.08 -5.86 -28.80
CA ARG A 64 15.90 -5.03 -29.99
C ARG A 64 17.21 -4.90 -30.76
N ASN A 65 18.31 -4.61 -30.09
CA ASN A 65 19.61 -4.46 -30.74
C ASN A 65 20.06 -5.79 -31.37
N ASN A 66 19.88 -6.91 -30.68
CA ASN A 66 20.13 -8.23 -31.27
C ASN A 66 19.27 -8.47 -32.52
N SER A 67 18.01 -8.04 -32.52
CA SER A 67 17.14 -8.16 -33.69
C SER A 67 17.57 -7.31 -34.87
N ILE A 68 18.13 -6.12 -34.62
CA ILE A 68 18.56 -5.21 -35.68
C ILE A 68 19.92 -5.61 -36.26
N PHE A 69 20.89 -5.93 -35.39
CA PHE A 69 22.28 -6.12 -35.81
C PHE A 69 22.63 -7.59 -36.08
N ASN A 70 21.96 -8.53 -35.41
CA ASN A 70 22.25 -9.96 -35.53
C ASN A 70 21.11 -10.75 -36.19
N GLY A 71 20.03 -10.07 -36.61
CA GLY A 71 18.87 -10.70 -37.25
C GLY A 71 18.05 -11.63 -36.33
N VAL A 72 18.31 -11.61 -35.02
CA VAL A 72 17.65 -12.51 -34.06
C VAL A 72 16.29 -11.96 -33.66
N LYS A 73 15.21 -12.67 -34.01
CA LYS A 73 13.84 -12.25 -33.66
C LYS A 73 13.67 -12.12 -32.13
N MET A 74 13.14 -10.98 -31.69
CA MET A 74 12.83 -10.74 -30.29
C MET A 74 11.85 -11.79 -29.73
N ASN A 75 12.13 -12.30 -28.53
CA ASN A 75 11.29 -13.29 -27.85
C ASN A 75 11.01 -12.89 -26.40
N ARG A 76 9.72 -12.78 -26.03
CA ARG A 76 9.28 -12.45 -24.66
C ARG A 76 9.77 -13.44 -23.61
N ILE A 77 9.83 -14.73 -23.95
CA ILE A 77 10.24 -15.79 -23.01
C ILE A 77 11.71 -15.56 -22.65
N ASN A 78 12.54 -15.23 -23.64
CA ASN A 78 13.94 -14.88 -23.41
C ASN A 78 14.09 -13.62 -22.55
N VAL A 79 13.32 -12.56 -22.81
CA VAL A 79 13.34 -11.34 -21.98
C VAL A 79 13.02 -11.66 -20.52
N ILE A 80 11.91 -12.36 -20.28
CA ILE A 80 11.46 -12.72 -18.93
C ILE A 80 12.50 -13.60 -18.23
N GLN A 81 13.04 -14.61 -18.93
CA GLN A 81 14.04 -15.51 -18.36
C GLN A 81 15.32 -14.75 -18.00
N ARG A 82 15.82 -13.88 -18.87
CA ARG A 82 17.02 -13.07 -18.60
C ARG A 82 16.84 -12.12 -17.42
N ILE A 83 15.63 -11.58 -17.23
CA ILE A 83 15.30 -10.79 -16.04
C ILE A 83 15.36 -11.66 -14.79
N LYS A 84 14.74 -12.84 -14.80
CA LYS A 84 14.80 -13.79 -13.67
C LYS A 84 16.22 -14.22 -13.34
N ASP A 85 17.00 -14.60 -14.35
CA ASP A 85 18.40 -15.00 -14.19
C ASP A 85 19.22 -13.86 -13.59
N LYS A 86 18.97 -12.61 -14.01
CA LYS A 86 19.66 -11.45 -13.44
C LYS A 86 19.27 -11.20 -11.98
N ILE A 87 18.00 -11.36 -11.62
CA ILE A 87 17.55 -11.25 -10.23
C ILE A 87 18.17 -12.35 -9.38
N LEU A 88 18.18 -13.59 -9.87
CA LEU A 88 18.80 -14.72 -9.20
C LEU A 88 20.29 -14.50 -8.99
N ALA A 89 21.00 -13.97 -9.99
CA ALA A 89 22.40 -13.58 -9.86
C ALA A 89 22.61 -12.52 -8.77
N LEU A 90 21.73 -11.50 -8.69
CA LEU A 90 21.78 -10.47 -7.65
C LEU A 90 21.51 -11.02 -6.24
N VAL A 91 20.64 -12.02 -6.12
CA VAL A 91 20.39 -12.75 -4.87
C VAL A 91 21.62 -13.57 -4.47
N ASN A 92 22.23 -14.30 -5.42
CA ASN A 92 23.38 -15.16 -5.14
C ASN A 92 24.61 -14.38 -4.65
N VAL A 93 24.74 -13.10 -5.03
CA VAL A 93 25.80 -12.21 -4.53
C VAL A 93 25.35 -11.34 -3.34
N ASN A 94 24.23 -11.66 -2.71
CA ASN A 94 23.66 -10.96 -1.55
C ASN A 94 23.34 -9.47 -1.76
N LEU A 95 23.22 -9.00 -3.01
CA LEU A 95 22.75 -7.64 -3.30
C LEU A 95 21.23 -7.52 -3.12
N PHE A 96 20.51 -8.63 -3.31
CA PHE A 96 19.12 -8.76 -2.86
C PHE A 96 19.01 -9.74 -1.71
N THR A 97 18.31 -9.30 -0.67
CA THR A 97 18.03 -10.08 0.54
C THR A 97 16.53 -10.15 0.77
N LEU A 98 16.08 -10.89 1.80
CA LEU A 98 14.67 -10.95 2.21
C LEU A 98 14.03 -9.56 2.34
N LYS A 99 14.77 -8.56 2.82
CA LYS A 99 14.29 -7.18 2.99
C LYS A 99 13.93 -6.52 1.66
N SER A 100 14.66 -6.83 0.59
CA SER A 100 14.40 -6.33 -0.76
C SER A 100 13.05 -6.78 -1.33
N PHE A 101 12.48 -7.86 -0.78
CA PHE A 101 11.18 -8.46 -1.14
C PHE A 101 10.11 -8.23 -0.06
N SER A 102 10.26 -7.23 0.80
CA SER A 102 9.25 -6.89 1.81
C SER A 102 7.85 -6.75 1.19
N ASN A 103 6.84 -7.41 1.80
CA ASN A 103 5.46 -7.55 1.29
C ASN A 103 5.29 -8.29 -0.06
N TYR A 104 6.38 -8.70 -0.70
CA TYR A 104 6.38 -9.41 -1.99
C TYR A 104 7.09 -10.77 -1.91
N PHE A 105 7.19 -11.38 -0.73
CA PHE A 105 7.85 -12.68 -0.58
C PHE A 105 7.18 -13.80 -1.42
N HIS A 106 5.88 -13.70 -1.66
CA HIS A 106 5.11 -14.68 -2.44
C HIS A 106 5.60 -14.87 -3.88
N ILE A 107 6.31 -13.90 -4.46
CA ILE A 107 6.79 -13.97 -5.85
C ILE A 107 8.13 -14.72 -5.98
N THR A 108 8.83 -14.97 -4.87
CA THR A 108 10.22 -15.48 -4.87
C THR A 108 10.34 -16.80 -5.62
N SER A 109 9.42 -17.74 -5.40
CA SER A 109 9.38 -19.03 -6.11
C SER A 109 9.21 -18.86 -7.63
N SER A 110 8.34 -17.95 -8.07
CA SER A 110 8.14 -17.65 -9.50
C SER A 110 9.36 -17.02 -10.16
N LEU A 111 10.24 -16.39 -9.37
CA LEU A 111 11.53 -15.85 -9.80
C LEU A 111 12.67 -16.88 -9.69
N GLY A 112 12.39 -18.13 -9.30
CA GLY A 112 13.40 -19.18 -9.12
C GLY A 112 14.21 -19.05 -7.83
N ILE A 113 13.77 -18.22 -6.89
CA ILE A 113 14.45 -18.01 -5.61
C ILE A 113 13.87 -18.97 -4.57
N SER A 114 14.74 -19.82 -4.03
CA SER A 114 14.38 -20.77 -2.96
C SER A 114 14.85 -20.23 -1.61
N TRP A 115 14.07 -19.32 -1.04
CA TRP A 115 14.22 -18.93 0.36
C TRP A 115 13.21 -19.68 1.22
N LEU A 116 13.65 -20.13 2.39
CA LEU A 116 12.72 -20.55 3.43
C LEU A 116 11.82 -19.35 3.74
N LYS A 117 10.50 -19.55 3.67
CA LYS A 117 9.55 -18.53 4.10
C LYS A 117 9.96 -18.13 5.51
N PRO A 118 10.35 -16.87 5.77
CA PRO A 118 10.60 -16.46 7.13
C PRO A 118 9.33 -16.84 7.90
N PRO A 119 9.44 -17.47 9.10
CA PRO A 119 8.29 -17.75 9.92
C PRO A 119 7.46 -16.48 9.88
N ASN A 120 6.18 -16.56 9.47
CA ASN A 120 5.31 -15.39 9.47
C ASN A 120 5.58 -14.74 10.82
N ALA A 121 6.26 -13.60 10.82
CA ALA A 121 6.48 -12.89 12.06
C ALA A 121 5.06 -12.58 12.46
N LEU A 122 4.53 -13.35 13.41
CA LEU A 122 3.24 -13.10 13.99
C LEU A 122 3.43 -11.71 14.55
N LYS A 123 3.01 -10.73 13.77
CA LYS A 123 2.94 -9.36 14.19
C LYS A 123 1.70 -9.37 15.06
N VAL A 124 1.87 -9.93 16.25
CA VAL A 124 0.88 -9.89 17.31
C VAL A 124 0.75 -8.40 17.58
N LEU A 125 -0.29 -7.81 16.98
CA LEU A 125 -0.68 -6.46 17.29
C LEU A 125 -1.27 -6.54 18.70
N TYR A 126 -0.42 -6.28 19.70
CA TYR A 126 -0.89 -6.16 21.06
C TYR A 126 -1.76 -4.90 21.12
N TRP A 127 -3.04 -5.12 21.40
CA TRP A 127 -3.93 -4.02 21.69
C TRP A 127 -3.55 -3.42 23.04
N ILE A 128 -2.98 -2.22 23.01
CA ILE A 128 -2.60 -1.51 24.24
C ILE A 128 -3.90 -1.12 24.97
N LYS A 129 -4.06 -1.62 26.20
CA LYS A 129 -5.18 -1.27 27.08
C LYS A 129 -5.12 0.22 27.44
N PRO A 130 -6.26 0.91 27.62
CA PRO A 130 -6.23 2.26 28.17
C PRO A 130 -5.72 2.25 29.62
N PRO A 131 -5.25 3.40 30.14
CA PRO A 131 -4.90 3.55 31.56
C PRO A 131 -6.05 3.15 32.49
N SER A 132 -5.74 2.94 33.77
CA SER A 132 -6.75 2.67 34.80
C SER A 132 -7.85 3.74 34.80
N ASN A 133 -9.10 3.31 34.91
CA ASN A 133 -10.30 4.16 34.79
C ASN A 133 -10.42 4.91 33.46
N GLY A 134 -9.75 4.46 32.40
CA GLY A 134 -9.87 4.99 31.06
C GLY A 134 -10.70 4.10 30.15
N PHE A 135 -11.32 4.72 29.15
CA PHE A 135 -11.95 4.02 28.03
C PHE A 135 -11.22 4.34 26.75
N LYS A 136 -11.16 3.39 25.82
CA LYS A 136 -10.52 3.59 24.52
C LYS A 136 -11.51 3.42 23.39
N LEU A 137 -11.68 4.48 22.61
CA LEU A 137 -12.41 4.48 21.34
C LEU A 137 -11.40 4.25 20.20
N ASN A 138 -11.44 3.04 19.64
CA ASN A 138 -10.67 2.69 18.46
C ASN A 138 -11.55 2.86 17.23
N VAL A 139 -11.08 3.60 16.23
CA VAL A 139 -11.85 3.89 15.01
C VAL A 139 -11.10 3.48 13.74
N HIS A 140 -11.88 3.14 12.71
CA HIS A 140 -11.41 2.85 11.37
C HIS A 140 -12.35 3.47 10.33
N GLY A 141 -11.76 3.90 9.23
CA GLY A 141 -12.47 4.48 8.09
C GLY A 141 -11.91 3.93 6.78
N SER A 142 -12.79 3.84 5.80
CA SER A 142 -12.50 3.43 4.43
C SER A 142 -13.33 4.28 3.46
N ASP A 143 -13.15 4.09 2.16
CA ASP A 143 -13.85 4.87 1.14
C ASP A 143 -15.35 4.56 1.08
N THR A 144 -15.81 3.46 1.70
CA THR A 144 -17.21 2.99 1.64
C THR A 144 -17.87 2.84 3.01
N GLY A 145 -17.14 3.06 4.09
CA GLY A 145 -17.67 2.84 5.42
C GLY A 145 -16.71 3.22 6.54
N CYS A 146 -17.28 3.35 7.72
CA CYS A 146 -16.60 3.70 8.95
C CYS A 146 -17.07 2.83 10.11
N GLY A 147 -16.32 2.83 11.19
CA GLY A 147 -16.72 2.11 12.39
C GLY A 147 -15.70 2.24 13.51
N GLY A 148 -16.03 1.61 14.62
CA GLY A 148 -15.17 1.63 15.78
C GLY A 148 -15.65 0.71 16.88
N LEU A 149 -14.86 0.67 17.94
CA LEU A 149 -15.14 -0.08 19.14
C LEU A 149 -14.69 0.70 20.36
N ILE A 150 -15.42 0.53 21.46
CA ILE A 150 -15.12 1.15 22.76
C ILE A 150 -14.75 0.03 23.74
N ARG A 151 -13.65 0.23 24.47
CA ARG A 151 -13.12 -0.74 25.44
C ARG A 151 -12.83 -0.10 26.78
N ASN A 152 -12.93 -0.88 27.85
CA ASN A 152 -12.53 -0.45 29.20
C ASN A 152 -11.03 -0.68 29.47
N SER A 153 -10.58 -0.27 30.66
CA SER A 153 -9.20 -0.43 31.17
C SER A 153 -8.72 -1.88 31.27
N TYR A 154 -9.63 -2.85 31.41
CA TYR A 154 -9.29 -4.27 31.36
C TYR A 154 -9.04 -4.78 29.93
N GLY A 155 -9.37 -3.98 28.92
CA GLY A 155 -9.31 -4.32 27.51
C GLY A 155 -10.58 -4.99 26.99
N HIS A 156 -11.63 -5.10 27.81
CA HIS A 156 -12.89 -5.71 27.41
C HIS A 156 -13.67 -4.77 26.49
N LEU A 157 -14.30 -5.37 25.47
CA LEU A 157 -15.22 -4.68 24.59
C LEU A 157 -16.47 -4.25 25.36
N ILE A 158 -16.86 -2.98 25.19
CA ILE A 158 -18.13 -2.45 25.68
C ILE A 158 -19.15 -2.46 24.54
N ILE A 159 -18.78 -1.84 23.41
CA ILE A 159 -19.63 -1.76 22.22
C ILE A 159 -18.77 -1.64 20.97
N ALA A 160 -19.28 -2.17 19.86
CA ALA A 160 -18.75 -1.97 18.52
C ALA A 160 -19.84 -1.39 17.62
N PHE A 161 -19.45 -0.60 16.62
CA PHE A 161 -20.36 0.04 15.69
C PHE A 161 -19.76 0.13 14.29
N THR A 162 -20.62 0.23 13.30
CA THR A 162 -20.28 0.41 11.90
C THR A 162 -21.32 1.29 11.21
N GLY A 163 -20.93 1.97 10.14
CA GLY A 163 -21.81 2.75 9.29
C GLY A 163 -21.28 2.76 7.86
N SER A 164 -22.20 2.78 6.89
CA SER A 164 -21.87 2.95 5.47
C SER A 164 -21.68 4.42 5.13
N ILE A 165 -20.76 4.70 4.20
CA ILE A 165 -20.53 6.04 3.67
C ILE A 165 -20.73 5.98 2.16
N HIS A 166 -21.58 6.86 1.65
CA HIS A 166 -21.89 6.91 0.22
C HIS A 166 -20.98 7.87 -0.55
N ASN A 167 -20.53 8.94 0.10
CA ASN A 167 -19.67 9.95 -0.51
C ASN A 167 -18.75 10.55 0.55
N GLY A 168 -17.44 10.41 0.40
CA GLY A 168 -16.45 10.92 1.35
C GLY A 168 -15.07 10.29 1.14
N ASN A 169 -14.05 10.94 1.68
CA ASN A 169 -12.69 10.40 1.73
C ASN A 169 -12.44 9.65 3.05
N LYS A 170 -11.29 8.98 3.17
CA LYS A 170 -10.93 8.24 4.38
C LYS A 170 -10.87 9.08 5.65
N ASP A 171 -10.50 10.36 5.56
CA ASP A 171 -10.46 11.25 6.73
C ASP A 171 -11.87 11.63 7.17
N TYR A 172 -12.78 11.85 6.22
CA TYR A 172 -14.20 12.03 6.48
C TYR A 172 -14.80 10.82 7.18
N ALA A 173 -14.47 9.62 6.69
CA ALA A 173 -14.92 8.37 7.30
C ALA A 173 -14.45 8.19 8.73
N ILE A 174 -13.18 8.48 9.02
CA ILE A 174 -12.70 8.51 10.41
C ILE A 174 -13.45 9.57 11.22
N GLY A 175 -13.59 10.79 10.70
CA GLY A 175 -14.25 11.88 11.40
C GLY A 175 -15.65 11.48 11.86
N LEU A 176 -16.43 10.86 10.97
CA LEU A 176 -17.75 10.33 11.31
C LEU A 176 -17.70 9.23 12.37
N ALA A 177 -16.75 8.29 12.27
CA ALA A 177 -16.58 7.26 13.30
C ALA A 177 -16.20 7.85 14.67
N ILE A 178 -15.36 8.89 14.70
CA ILE A 178 -15.00 9.59 15.94
C ILE A 178 -16.23 10.27 16.52
N LEU A 179 -16.95 11.06 15.71
CA LEU A 179 -18.14 11.80 16.15
C LEU A 179 -19.18 10.86 16.75
N TYR A 180 -19.53 9.79 16.02
CA TYR A 180 -20.49 8.81 16.49
C TYR A 180 -19.99 8.05 17.73
N GLY A 181 -18.71 7.68 17.76
CA GLY A 181 -18.09 7.01 18.91
C GLY A 181 -18.09 7.88 20.17
N ILE A 182 -17.85 9.19 20.05
CA ILE A 182 -17.94 10.15 21.16
C ILE A 182 -19.39 10.28 21.64
N GLN A 183 -20.35 10.39 20.72
CA GLN A 183 -21.77 10.43 21.08
C GLN A 183 -22.18 9.18 21.88
N LEU A 184 -21.76 7.99 21.45
CA LEU A 184 -21.96 6.76 22.21
C LEU A 184 -21.31 6.81 23.59
N CYS A 185 -20.08 7.33 23.71
CA CYS A 185 -19.42 7.48 25.01
C CYS A 185 -20.21 8.39 25.96
N ILE A 186 -20.74 9.51 25.44
CA ILE A 186 -21.57 10.45 26.21
C ILE A 186 -22.86 9.77 26.65
N THR A 187 -23.58 9.09 25.76
CA THR A 187 -24.82 8.36 26.09
C THR A 187 -24.59 7.28 27.16
N LEU A 188 -23.42 6.64 27.13
CA LEU A 188 -23.03 5.60 28.09
C LEU A 188 -22.39 6.16 29.38
N ASN A 189 -22.33 7.48 29.56
CA ASN A 189 -21.65 8.15 30.68
C ASN A 189 -20.18 7.70 30.86
N LEU A 190 -19.48 7.45 29.76
CA LEU A 190 -18.06 7.07 29.76
C LEU A 190 -17.18 8.32 29.73
N THR A 191 -16.44 8.54 30.82
CA THR A 191 -15.49 9.66 30.97
C THR A 191 -14.04 9.18 30.82
N ASN A 192 -13.06 10.08 30.65
CA ASN A 192 -11.64 9.73 30.47
C ASN A 192 -11.38 8.88 29.20
N LEU A 193 -11.74 9.45 28.05
CA LEU A 193 -11.70 8.79 26.74
C LEU A 193 -10.35 8.98 26.03
N PHE A 194 -9.80 7.87 25.53
CA PHE A 194 -8.64 7.83 24.65
C PHE A 194 -9.08 7.44 23.25
N ILE A 195 -8.79 8.28 22.25
CA ILE A 195 -9.17 8.02 20.86
C ILE A 195 -7.94 7.53 20.09
N GLU A 196 -8.09 6.41 19.39
CA GLU A 196 -7.01 5.78 18.60
C GLU A 196 -7.51 5.47 17.19
N VAL A 197 -6.78 5.96 16.19
CA VAL A 197 -7.08 5.90 14.76
C VAL A 197 -6.12 4.95 14.06
N THR A 198 -6.61 4.13 13.13
CA THR A 198 -5.89 3.00 12.52
C THR A 198 -4.93 3.38 11.37
N TYR A 199 -4.66 4.67 11.13
CA TYR A 199 -3.72 5.17 10.12
C TYR A 199 -3.29 6.62 10.37
N SER A 200 -2.47 7.18 9.48
CA SER A 200 -2.08 8.60 9.47
C SER A 200 -3.29 9.50 9.19
N PHE A 201 -4.13 9.67 10.20
CA PHE A 201 -5.23 10.62 10.21
C PHE A 201 -4.66 12.02 10.40
N ASN A 202 -5.09 12.97 9.56
CA ASN A 202 -4.65 14.34 9.74
C ASN A 202 -5.30 14.96 10.98
N ILE A 203 -4.51 15.12 12.04
CA ILE A 203 -4.93 15.75 13.31
C ILE A 203 -4.75 17.27 13.32
N SER A 204 -4.15 17.87 12.28
CA SER A 204 -4.04 19.34 12.17
C SER A 204 -5.37 20.08 12.38
N PRO A 205 -6.55 19.57 11.92
CA PRO A 205 -7.85 20.20 12.15
C PRO A 205 -8.20 20.41 13.63
N PHE A 206 -7.70 19.51 14.48
CA PHE A 206 -7.99 19.52 15.92
C PHE A 206 -7.04 20.44 16.69
N LYS A 207 -5.88 20.79 16.12
CA LYS A 207 -4.80 21.46 16.84
C LYS A 207 -4.86 23.00 16.85
N ASN A 208 -5.87 23.64 16.26
CA ASN A 208 -5.99 25.11 16.15
C ASN A 208 -4.72 25.80 15.58
N LEU A 209 -3.88 25.06 14.86
CA LEU A 209 -2.63 25.55 14.29
C LEU A 209 -2.78 25.59 12.77
N VAL A 210 -2.89 26.82 12.24
CA VAL A 210 -2.83 27.21 10.82
C VAL A 210 -4.08 26.92 9.98
N GLU A 211 -4.44 27.90 9.14
CA GLU A 211 -5.41 27.77 8.04
C GLU A 211 -4.87 26.76 7.01
N VAL A 212 -5.33 25.51 7.10
CA VAL A 212 -5.04 24.47 6.12
C VAL A 212 -6.18 24.44 5.10
N CYS A 213 -5.89 24.24 3.80
CA CYS A 213 -6.94 23.98 2.82
C CYS A 213 -7.74 22.72 3.23
N PHE A 214 -9.03 22.89 3.52
CA PHE A 214 -9.91 21.82 4.00
C PHE A 214 -10.76 21.24 2.88
N ASP A 215 -11.01 19.93 2.96
CA ASP A 215 -12.24 19.37 2.42
C ASP A 215 -13.43 19.94 3.24
N PRO A 216 -14.39 20.65 2.62
CA PRO A 216 -15.52 21.25 3.32
C PRO A 216 -16.31 20.24 4.16
N ASN A 217 -16.38 18.98 3.73
CA ASN A 217 -17.11 17.94 4.46
C ASN A 217 -16.44 17.61 5.80
N ASN A 218 -15.11 17.68 5.87
CA ASN A 218 -14.36 17.44 7.11
C ASN A 218 -14.51 18.59 8.11
N PHE A 219 -14.68 19.82 7.63
CA PHE A 219 -14.81 21.01 8.48
C PHE A 219 -16.00 20.90 9.45
N TYR A 220 -17.18 20.53 8.94
CA TYR A 220 -18.39 20.42 9.78
C TYR A 220 -18.28 19.32 10.81
N VAL A 221 -17.73 18.16 10.43
CA VAL A 221 -17.55 17.02 11.33
C VAL A 221 -16.57 17.38 12.46
N VAL A 222 -15.44 18.00 12.14
CA VAL A 222 -14.46 18.45 13.15
C VAL A 222 -15.08 19.49 14.09
N ARG A 223 -15.90 20.41 13.57
CA ARG A 223 -16.59 21.40 14.39
C ARG A 223 -17.54 20.75 15.39
N GLU A 224 -18.31 19.74 14.98
CA GLU A 224 -19.21 19.03 15.88
C GLU A 224 -18.47 18.20 16.94
N ILE A 225 -17.30 17.62 16.60
CA ILE A 225 -16.46 16.89 17.57
C ILE A 225 -15.89 17.82 18.67
N LYS A 226 -15.65 19.09 18.35
CA LYS A 226 -15.08 20.07 19.30
C LYS A 226 -16.09 20.66 20.30
N LYS A 227 -17.39 20.41 20.12
CA LYS A 227 -18.43 20.84 21.07
C LYS A 227 -18.45 19.94 22.29
#